data_AF-A0A4P7R0F8-F1
#
_entry.id   AF-A0A4P7R0F8-F1
#
_cell.length_a   1.000
_cell.length_b   1.000
_cell.length_c   1.000
_cell.angle_alpha   90.00
_cell.angle_beta   90.00
_cell.angle_gamma   90.00
#
_symmetry.space_group_name_H-M   'P 1'
#
loop_
_entity.id
_entity.type
_entity.pdbx_description
1 polymer ?
#
loop_
_entity_poly.entity_id
_entity_poly.type
_entity_poly.pdbx_seq_one_letter_code
_entity_poly.pdbx_strand_id
1 'polypeptide(L)'
;MVRQSPPIEQQLPMTHLSDAYHLRDIAEAGSLRPTQCRVFDEPLLYLFYGRPAYRVAAQVESSGLEAYYPVCFVLRNSAKGAKRIYPFDSGAFHQGRFADFVHRDMIKEDFELDVDPTMPGRLMNLFWSDPRAYFDNRGARAMDLDPFDFEAKSYAELIRAKANGPFDERHSAIEVQMPQSIPLAGNLTAVILPSNFASEPVRRRVDELGALVLPFDTVSRHSPDNMVGQIYDICRDLYSGRHNGVKCW
;
A
#
# COMPACT_ATOMS: atom_id res chain seq x y z
N MET A 1 -5.65 -22.43 -1.19
CA MET A 1 -4.18 -22.35 -1.38
C MET A 1 -3.47 -21.38 -0.42
N VAL A 2 -3.81 -20.08 -0.36
CA VAL A 2 -3.09 -19.10 0.49
C VAL A 2 -3.03 -19.50 1.97
N ARG A 3 -4.12 -20.02 2.54
CA ARG A 3 -4.20 -20.56 3.91
C ARG A 3 -3.12 -21.60 4.24
N GLN A 4 -2.70 -22.38 3.24
CA GLN A 4 -1.72 -23.47 3.40
C GLN A 4 -0.27 -22.98 3.20
N SER A 5 -0.06 -21.84 2.55
CA SER A 5 1.26 -21.23 2.42
C SER A 5 1.74 -20.74 3.79
N PRO A 6 2.98 -21.02 4.20
CA PRO A 6 3.52 -20.43 5.42
C PRO A 6 3.67 -18.91 5.23
N PRO A 7 3.52 -18.10 6.29
CA PRO A 7 3.82 -16.69 6.19
C PRO A 7 5.32 -16.48 5.95
N ILE A 8 5.70 -15.38 5.29
CA ILE A 8 7.10 -14.97 5.26
C ILE A 8 7.63 -14.76 6.70
N GLU A 9 8.90 -15.06 6.93
CA GLU A 9 9.56 -14.84 8.22
C GLU A 9 9.54 -13.37 8.63
N GLN A 10 9.88 -12.47 7.70
CA GLN A 10 9.91 -11.04 7.97
C GLN A 10 8.77 -10.31 7.28
N GLN A 11 7.76 -9.97 8.08
CA GLN A 11 6.58 -9.24 7.60
C GLN A 11 6.96 -7.83 7.16
N LEU A 12 6.28 -7.33 6.14
CA LEU A 12 6.44 -5.97 5.66
C LEU A 12 5.56 -4.98 6.44
N PRO A 13 5.99 -3.72 6.58
CA PRO A 13 5.16 -2.65 7.09
C PRO A 13 3.90 -2.44 6.24
N MET A 14 2.89 -1.80 6.84
CA MET A 14 1.77 -1.26 6.09
C MET A 14 2.08 0.16 5.65
N THR A 15 1.51 0.59 4.54
CA THR A 15 1.63 1.97 4.06
C THR A 15 0.25 2.59 3.87
N HIS A 16 0.14 3.88 4.17
CA HIS A 16 -1.03 4.69 3.87
C HIS A 16 -0.56 5.98 3.22
N LEU A 17 -1.05 6.29 2.03
CA LEU A 17 -0.75 7.56 1.39
C LEU A 17 -1.92 8.52 1.62
N SER A 18 -1.58 9.76 1.96
CA SER A 18 -2.46 10.91 2.02
C SER A 18 -1.82 12.07 1.24
N ASP A 19 -2.48 13.22 1.17
CA ASP A 19 -1.88 14.44 0.65
C ASP A 19 -1.44 15.36 1.80
N ALA A 20 -0.65 16.38 1.46
CA ALA A 20 -0.16 17.35 2.41
C ALA A 20 -1.29 18.20 3.03
N TYR A 21 -2.42 18.37 2.36
CA TYR A 21 -3.58 19.08 2.92
C TYR A 21 -4.11 18.37 4.17
N HIS A 22 -4.26 17.04 4.10
CA HIS A 22 -4.75 16.23 5.21
C HIS A 22 -3.68 15.92 6.27
N LEU A 23 -2.40 16.19 6.00
CA LEU A 23 -1.31 15.96 6.96
C LEU A 23 -1.56 16.68 8.29
N ARG A 24 -2.04 17.92 8.25
CA ARG A 24 -2.29 18.72 9.46
C ARG A 24 -3.37 18.05 10.34
N ASP A 25 -4.45 17.59 9.72
CA ASP A 25 -5.59 16.99 10.42
C ASP A 25 -5.19 15.63 11.02
N ILE A 26 -4.37 14.87 10.30
CA ILE A 26 -3.78 13.60 10.78
C ILE A 26 -2.84 13.85 11.97
N ALA A 27 -1.98 14.87 11.88
CA ALA A 27 -1.02 15.21 12.94
C ALA A 27 -1.71 15.69 14.22
N GLU A 28 -2.75 16.52 14.09
CA GLU A 28 -3.59 16.98 15.20
C GLU A 28 -4.39 15.84 15.81
N ALA A 29 -5.01 14.99 14.98
CA ALA A 29 -5.78 13.84 15.44
C ALA A 29 -4.92 12.77 16.13
N GLY A 30 -3.64 12.67 15.78
CA GLY A 30 -2.74 11.61 16.24
C GLY A 30 -3.17 10.22 15.77
N SER A 31 -3.96 10.12 14.70
CA SER A 31 -4.53 8.87 14.19
C SER A 31 -4.84 8.96 12.70
N LEU A 32 -4.70 7.85 11.98
CA LEU A 32 -5.32 7.68 10.66
C LEU A 32 -6.77 7.25 10.84
N ARG A 33 -7.71 7.90 10.13
CA ARG A 33 -9.16 7.68 10.32
C ARG A 33 -9.80 7.12 9.05
N PRO A 34 -10.79 6.23 9.19
CA PRO A 34 -11.62 5.81 8.06
C PRO A 34 -12.31 7.00 7.41
N THR A 35 -12.43 6.97 6.09
CA THR A 35 -13.18 7.95 5.28
C THR A 35 -14.26 7.23 4.49
N GLN A 36 -15.34 7.94 4.13
CA GLN A 36 -16.45 7.31 3.40
C GLN A 36 -15.97 6.78 2.05
N CYS A 37 -16.05 5.46 1.88
CA CYS A 37 -15.73 4.80 0.63
C CYS A 37 -16.97 4.70 -0.26
N ARG A 38 -16.83 5.13 -1.52
CA ARG A 38 -17.93 5.05 -2.52
C ARG A 38 -18.16 3.64 -3.06
N VAL A 39 -17.14 2.77 -3.04
CA VAL A 39 -17.20 1.40 -3.59
C VAL A 39 -17.95 0.46 -2.65
N PHE A 40 -17.75 0.62 -1.35
CA PHE A 40 -18.34 -0.24 -0.31
C PHE A 40 -19.45 0.46 0.49
N ASP A 41 -19.70 1.74 0.22
CA ASP A 41 -20.66 2.61 0.92
C ASP A 41 -20.52 2.61 2.45
N GLU A 42 -19.27 2.61 2.93
CA GLU A 42 -18.98 2.61 4.36
C GLU A 42 -17.64 3.31 4.67
N PRO A 43 -17.43 3.78 5.91
CA PRO A 43 -16.15 4.35 6.31
C PRO A 43 -15.03 3.29 6.33
N LEU A 44 -14.00 3.49 5.51
CA LEU A 44 -12.84 2.60 5.41
C LEU A 44 -11.53 3.38 5.46
N LEU A 45 -10.53 2.80 6.12
CA LEU A 45 -9.14 3.22 6.03
C LEU A 45 -8.36 2.20 5.19
N TYR A 46 -7.78 2.66 4.08
CA TYR A 46 -7.01 1.82 3.17
C TYR A 46 -5.54 1.80 3.54
N LEU A 47 -5.00 0.60 3.72
CA LEU A 47 -3.58 0.33 3.88
C LEU A 47 -3.10 -0.61 2.78
N PHE A 48 -1.82 -0.50 2.41
CA PHE A 48 -1.19 -1.42 1.47
C PHE A 48 0.01 -2.10 2.12
N TYR A 49 0.09 -3.42 1.97
CA TYR A 49 1.15 -4.22 2.56
C TYR A 49 2.45 -4.07 1.76
N GLY A 50 3.48 -3.54 2.40
CA GLY A 50 4.83 -3.36 1.89
C GLY A 50 4.99 -2.23 0.86
N ARG A 51 4.03 -2.02 -0.03
CA ARG A 51 4.18 -1.12 -1.19
C ARG A 51 3.38 0.17 -1.00
N PRO A 52 3.96 1.37 -1.21
CA PRO A 52 3.28 2.66 -1.12
C PRO A 52 2.33 2.89 -2.33
N ALA A 53 1.33 2.01 -2.45
CA ALA A 53 0.54 1.81 -3.66
C ALA A 53 -0.78 2.60 -3.71
N TYR A 54 -1.10 3.45 -2.73
CA TYR A 54 -2.31 4.27 -2.80
C TYR A 54 -2.02 5.61 -3.48
N ARG A 55 -2.75 5.97 -4.54
CA ARG A 55 -2.60 7.28 -5.18
C ARG A 55 -3.62 8.27 -4.66
N VAL A 56 -3.13 9.24 -3.92
CA VAL A 56 -3.91 10.41 -3.53
C VAL A 56 -3.91 11.36 -4.71
N ALA A 57 -5.08 11.91 -5.06
CA ALA A 57 -5.19 12.93 -6.10
C ALA A 57 -4.74 12.50 -7.51
N ALA A 58 -4.82 11.22 -7.89
CA ALA A 58 -4.47 10.71 -9.23
C ALA A 58 -5.23 11.39 -10.39
N GLN A 59 -6.32 12.11 -10.09
CA GLN A 59 -7.13 12.86 -11.05
C GLN A 59 -6.85 14.37 -11.05
N VAL A 60 -5.97 14.86 -10.17
CA VAL A 60 -5.60 16.27 -10.11
C VAL A 60 -4.53 16.53 -11.16
N GLU A 61 -4.90 17.30 -12.18
CA GLU A 61 -3.94 17.83 -13.16
C GLU A 61 -2.83 18.61 -12.45
N SER A 62 -1.65 18.72 -13.10
CA SER A 62 -0.53 19.46 -12.54
C SER A 62 -0.91 20.91 -12.24
N SER A 63 -1.25 21.17 -10.99
CA SER A 63 -1.68 22.48 -10.49
C SER A 63 -0.54 23.24 -9.81
N GLY A 64 0.57 22.55 -9.50
CA GLY A 64 1.68 23.09 -8.70
C GLY A 64 1.29 23.39 -7.24
N LEU A 65 0.09 23.00 -6.81
CA LEU A 65 -0.39 23.21 -5.45
C LEU A 65 0.23 22.19 -4.50
N GLU A 66 1.04 22.66 -3.56
CA GLU A 66 1.76 21.82 -2.60
C GLU A 66 0.81 21.00 -1.70
N ALA A 67 -0.43 21.46 -1.55
CA ALA A 67 -1.49 20.77 -0.82
C ALA A 67 -1.77 19.35 -1.35
N TYR A 68 -1.51 19.09 -2.63
CA TYR A 68 -1.68 17.76 -3.24
C TYR A 68 -0.41 16.91 -3.22
N TYR A 69 0.71 17.39 -2.67
CA TYR A 69 1.92 16.58 -2.60
C TYR A 69 1.68 15.34 -1.73
N PRO A 70 2.17 14.17 -2.16
CA PRO A 70 1.90 12.93 -1.47
C PRO A 70 2.68 12.86 -0.15
N VAL A 71 2.05 12.31 0.88
CA VAL A 71 2.64 11.97 2.17
C VAL A 71 2.36 10.51 2.45
N CYS A 72 3.39 9.72 2.70
CA CYS A 72 3.28 8.30 3.00
C CYS A 72 3.57 8.04 4.47
N PHE A 73 2.62 7.41 5.15
CA PHE A 73 2.76 6.90 6.51
C PHE A 73 3.13 5.42 6.44
N VAL A 74 4.31 5.08 6.93
CA VAL A 74 4.76 3.69 7.09
C VAL A 74 4.42 3.26 8.51
N LEU A 75 3.61 2.22 8.65
CA LEU A 75 3.10 1.70 9.90
C LEU A 75 3.66 0.29 10.15
N ARG A 76 3.85 -0.08 11.41
CA ARG A 76 4.03 -1.47 11.81
C ARG A 76 2.87 -2.32 11.25
N ASN A 77 3.12 -3.59 10.95
CA ASN A 77 2.09 -4.46 10.39
C ASN A 77 0.86 -4.50 11.32
N SER A 78 -0.23 -3.87 10.88
CA SER A 78 -1.46 -3.65 11.62
C SER A 78 -2.66 -4.39 11.02
N ALA A 79 -2.43 -5.48 10.27
CA ALA A 79 -3.51 -6.29 9.70
C ALA A 79 -4.46 -6.88 10.76
N LYS A 80 -4.09 -6.83 12.05
CA LYS A 80 -5.00 -7.14 13.16
C LYS A 80 -6.16 -6.14 13.21
N GLY A 81 -7.38 -6.66 13.11
CA GLY A 81 -8.60 -5.83 13.09
C GLY A 81 -8.98 -5.33 11.70
N ALA A 82 -8.35 -5.87 10.64
CA ALA A 82 -8.82 -5.65 9.28
C ALA A 82 -10.28 -6.07 9.12
N LYS A 83 -10.99 -5.36 8.26
CA LYS A 83 -12.34 -5.73 7.81
C LYS A 83 -12.26 -6.67 6.61
N ARG A 84 -11.35 -6.36 5.67
CA ARG A 84 -11.11 -7.14 4.44
C ARG A 84 -9.65 -7.08 4.06
N ILE A 85 -9.21 -8.11 3.35
CA ILE A 85 -7.89 -8.17 2.73
C ILE A 85 -8.09 -8.63 1.28
N TYR A 86 -7.58 -7.86 0.33
CA TYR A 86 -7.60 -8.21 -1.09
C TYR A 86 -6.19 -8.38 -1.62
N PRO A 87 -5.97 -9.29 -2.60
CA PRO A 87 -4.66 -9.51 -3.20
C PRO A 87 -4.25 -8.37 -4.16
N PHE A 88 -5.11 -7.37 -4.34
CA PHE A 88 -4.95 -6.24 -5.26
C PHE A 88 -5.75 -5.02 -4.78
N ASP A 89 -5.59 -3.87 -5.47
CA ASP A 89 -6.44 -2.68 -5.33
C ASP A 89 -7.90 -3.00 -5.73
N SER A 90 -8.78 -3.10 -4.74
CA SER A 90 -10.19 -3.47 -4.93
C SER A 90 -10.98 -2.37 -5.66
N GLY A 91 -10.53 -1.12 -5.56
CA GLY A 91 -11.08 0.01 -6.32
C GLY A 91 -10.76 -0.09 -7.80
N ALA A 92 -9.55 -0.54 -8.16
CA ALA A 92 -9.16 -0.79 -9.54
C ALA A 92 -9.97 -1.95 -10.16
N PHE A 93 -10.23 -3.03 -9.40
CA PHE A 93 -11.13 -4.10 -9.82
C PHE A 93 -12.53 -3.55 -10.11
N HIS A 94 -13.11 -2.78 -9.19
CA HIS A 94 -14.45 -2.20 -9.33
C HIS A 94 -14.57 -1.28 -10.57
N GLN A 95 -13.49 -0.59 -10.94
CA GLN A 95 -13.43 0.25 -12.14
C GLN A 95 -13.19 -0.54 -13.44
N GLY A 96 -13.17 -1.88 -13.40
CA GLY A 96 -12.97 -2.74 -14.57
C GLY A 96 -11.54 -2.75 -15.10
N ARG A 97 -10.55 -2.27 -14.34
CA ARG A 97 -9.15 -2.18 -14.82
C ARG A 97 -8.48 -3.54 -15.00
N PHE A 98 -9.08 -4.61 -14.48
CA PHE A 98 -8.56 -5.98 -14.55
C PHE A 98 -9.39 -6.88 -15.49
N ALA A 99 -10.27 -6.30 -16.32
CA ALA A 99 -11.19 -7.04 -17.19
C ALA A 99 -10.50 -8.03 -18.15
N ASP A 100 -9.23 -7.78 -18.52
CA ASP A 100 -8.45 -8.68 -19.38
C ASP A 100 -7.97 -9.96 -18.65
N PHE A 101 -8.00 -9.97 -17.31
CA PHE A 101 -7.46 -11.06 -16.48
C PHE A 101 -8.53 -11.83 -15.71
N VAL A 102 -9.73 -11.28 -15.60
CA VAL A 102 -10.83 -11.84 -14.81
C VAL A 102 -11.99 -12.21 -15.72
N HIS A 103 -12.73 -13.26 -15.37
CA HIS A 103 -13.97 -13.56 -16.07
C HIS A 103 -15.01 -12.47 -15.77
N ARG A 104 -15.86 -12.13 -16.74
CA ARG A 104 -16.87 -11.07 -16.61
C ARG A 104 -17.87 -11.25 -15.46
N ASP A 105 -18.06 -12.50 -15.01
CA ASP A 105 -18.99 -12.85 -13.94
C ASP A 105 -18.29 -12.95 -12.56
N MET A 106 -16.96 -12.83 -12.51
CA MET A 106 -16.24 -12.76 -11.24
C MET A 106 -16.49 -11.42 -10.56
N ILE A 107 -16.63 -11.45 -9.24
CA ILE A 107 -16.77 -10.28 -8.37
C ILE A 107 -15.56 -10.17 -7.45
N LYS A 108 -15.32 -8.97 -6.89
CA LYS A 108 -14.15 -8.74 -6.02
C LYS A 108 -14.17 -9.65 -4.78
N GLU A 109 -15.36 -9.97 -4.27
CA GLU A 109 -15.57 -10.88 -3.14
C GLU A 109 -15.00 -12.28 -3.38
N ASP A 110 -14.93 -12.74 -4.63
CA ASP A 110 -14.34 -14.04 -4.99
C ASP A 110 -12.84 -14.08 -4.68
N PHE A 111 -12.19 -12.91 -4.60
CA PHE A 111 -10.77 -12.75 -4.31
C PHE A 111 -10.49 -12.34 -2.85
N GLU A 112 -11.52 -12.20 -2.01
CA GLU A 112 -11.32 -11.80 -0.61
C GLU A 112 -10.53 -12.87 0.15
N LEU A 113 -9.45 -12.45 0.80
CA LEU A 113 -8.63 -13.32 1.64
C LEU A 113 -9.17 -13.33 3.07
N ASP A 114 -8.82 -14.36 3.84
CA ASP A 114 -9.22 -14.38 5.24
C ASP A 114 -8.63 -13.19 6.00
N VAL A 115 -9.42 -12.68 6.94
CA VAL A 115 -9.01 -11.65 7.90
C VAL A 115 -8.08 -12.27 8.95
N ASP A 116 -6.83 -12.48 8.56
CA ASP A 116 -5.75 -12.98 9.41
C ASP A 116 -4.51 -12.07 9.25
N PRO A 117 -3.85 -11.64 10.35
CA PRO A 117 -2.70 -10.73 10.27
C PRO A 117 -1.52 -11.24 9.45
N THR A 118 -1.41 -12.55 9.25
CA THR A 118 -0.36 -13.22 8.49
C THR A 118 -0.71 -13.40 7.02
N MET A 119 -1.98 -13.19 6.64
CA MET A 119 -2.49 -13.48 5.29
C MET A 119 -1.76 -12.73 4.18
N PRO A 120 -1.45 -11.42 4.31
CA PRO A 120 -0.63 -10.72 3.31
C PRO A 120 0.74 -11.38 3.12
N GLY A 121 1.41 -11.75 4.22
CA GLY A 121 2.69 -12.44 4.19
C GLY A 121 2.63 -13.84 3.58
N ARG A 122 1.52 -14.57 3.75
CA ARG A 122 1.30 -15.89 3.14
C ARG A 122 1.09 -15.81 1.65
N LEU A 123 0.29 -14.85 1.19
CA LEU A 123 0.07 -14.59 -0.24
C LEU A 123 1.38 -14.17 -0.90
N MET A 124 2.09 -13.24 -0.28
CA MET A 124 3.40 -12.81 -0.75
C MET A 124 4.38 -13.98 -0.85
N ASN A 125 4.45 -14.84 0.18
CA ASN A 125 5.33 -16.00 0.16
C ASN A 125 4.95 -17.02 -0.93
N LEU A 126 3.65 -17.21 -1.16
CA LEU A 126 3.13 -18.13 -2.17
C LEU A 126 3.56 -17.71 -3.59
N PHE A 127 3.41 -16.42 -3.91
CA PHE A 127 3.61 -15.92 -5.27
C PHE A 127 5.00 -15.35 -5.52
N TRP A 128 5.72 -14.82 -4.53
CA TRP A 128 7.06 -14.24 -4.71
C TRP A 128 8.15 -14.93 -3.91
N SER A 129 7.81 -15.49 -2.74
CA SER A 129 8.75 -16.12 -1.78
C SER A 129 9.87 -15.23 -1.24
N ASP A 130 10.04 -14.03 -1.79
CA ASP A 130 11.01 -13.03 -1.39
C ASP A 130 10.30 -11.66 -1.24
N PRO A 131 10.45 -10.95 -0.10
CA PRO A 131 9.74 -9.70 0.12
C PRO A 131 10.19 -8.58 -0.82
N ARG A 132 11.46 -8.57 -1.23
CA ARG A 132 12.00 -7.59 -2.16
C ARG A 132 11.48 -7.82 -3.58
N ALA A 133 11.37 -9.08 -3.99
CA ALA A 133 10.76 -9.49 -5.25
C ALA A 133 9.30 -9.04 -5.35
N TYR A 134 8.52 -9.20 -4.26
CA TYR A 134 7.17 -8.64 -4.17
C TYR A 134 7.17 -7.10 -4.25
N PHE A 135 8.02 -6.44 -3.48
CA PHE A 135 8.10 -4.97 -3.45
C PHE A 135 8.40 -4.39 -4.85
N ASP A 136 9.40 -4.94 -5.54
CA ASP A 136 9.82 -4.55 -6.88
C ASP A 136 8.91 -5.10 -8.00
N ASN A 137 7.87 -5.88 -7.65
CA ASN A 137 6.96 -6.59 -8.55
C ASN A 137 7.70 -7.43 -9.62
N ARG A 138 8.70 -8.22 -9.19
CA ARG A 138 9.54 -9.05 -10.04
C ARG A 138 9.51 -10.50 -9.60
N GLY A 139 9.62 -11.42 -10.56
CA GLY A 139 9.87 -12.83 -10.25
C GLY A 139 8.69 -13.57 -9.61
N ALA A 140 7.45 -13.19 -9.94
CA ALA A 140 6.29 -13.97 -9.54
C ALA A 140 6.44 -15.43 -10.02
N ARG A 141 6.27 -16.38 -9.09
CA ARG A 141 6.49 -17.81 -9.31
C ARG A 141 5.51 -18.36 -10.32
N ALA A 142 6.02 -19.20 -11.21
CA ALA A 142 5.19 -20.16 -11.93
C ALA A 142 4.58 -21.13 -10.90
N MET A 143 3.27 -21.33 -10.97
CA MET A 143 2.55 -22.23 -10.08
C MET A 143 1.72 -23.17 -10.95
N ASP A 144 1.70 -24.44 -10.56
CA ASP A 144 0.78 -25.42 -11.09
C ASP A 144 -0.53 -25.30 -10.32
N LEU A 145 -1.54 -24.71 -10.95
CA LEU A 145 -2.83 -24.40 -10.35
C LEU A 145 -3.87 -25.40 -10.84
N ASP A 146 -4.78 -25.82 -9.95
CA ASP A 146 -5.85 -26.73 -10.31
C ASP A 146 -6.66 -26.16 -11.50
N PRO A 147 -7.09 -27.00 -12.47
CA PRO A 147 -7.97 -26.62 -13.56
C PRO A 147 -9.11 -25.67 -13.17
N PHE A 148 -9.72 -25.86 -12.00
CA PHE A 148 -10.88 -25.13 -11.50
C PHE A 148 -10.56 -23.99 -10.51
N ASP A 149 -9.28 -23.73 -10.18
CA ASP A 149 -8.87 -22.59 -9.36
C ASP A 149 -8.87 -21.28 -10.19
N PHE A 150 -10.05 -20.87 -10.67
CA PHE A 150 -10.18 -19.77 -11.63
C PHE A 150 -9.67 -18.44 -11.07
N GLU A 151 -10.00 -18.10 -9.83
CA GLU A 151 -9.59 -16.85 -9.18
C GLU A 151 -8.07 -16.82 -8.98
N ALA A 152 -7.48 -17.94 -8.56
CA ALA A 152 -6.03 -18.04 -8.39
C ALA A 152 -5.30 -17.88 -9.74
N LYS A 153 -5.86 -18.42 -10.83
CA LYS A 153 -5.32 -18.26 -12.18
C LYS A 153 -5.44 -16.82 -12.67
N SER A 154 -6.61 -16.21 -12.52
CA SER A 154 -6.84 -14.80 -12.85
C SER A 154 -5.84 -13.90 -12.12
N TYR A 155 -5.63 -14.14 -10.83
CA TYR A 155 -4.63 -13.39 -10.07
C TYR A 155 -3.19 -13.70 -10.53
N ALA A 156 -2.85 -14.97 -10.80
CA ALA A 156 -1.53 -15.34 -11.31
C ALA A 156 -1.21 -14.69 -12.66
N GLU A 157 -2.18 -14.58 -13.56
CA GLU A 157 -2.05 -13.86 -14.83
C GLU A 157 -1.90 -12.36 -14.60
N LEU A 158 -2.73 -11.77 -13.73
CA LEU A 158 -2.67 -10.35 -13.38
C LEU A 158 -1.26 -9.93 -12.90
N ILE A 159 -0.64 -10.70 -11.99
CA ILE A 159 0.67 -10.35 -11.43
C ILE A 159 1.85 -10.67 -12.36
N ARG A 160 1.66 -11.52 -13.37
CA ARG A 160 2.69 -11.86 -14.38
C ARG A 160 2.60 -10.99 -15.61
N ALA A 161 1.48 -10.29 -15.80
CA ALA A 161 1.24 -9.43 -16.94
C ALA A 161 2.34 -8.36 -17.04
N LYS A 162 3.21 -8.52 -18.06
CA LYS A 162 4.14 -7.48 -18.49
C LYS A 162 3.39 -6.53 -19.43
N ALA A 163 2.47 -5.74 -18.92
CA ALA A 163 1.55 -5.00 -19.77
C ALA A 163 1.95 -3.54 -20.00
N ASN A 164 1.78 -3.12 -21.26
CA ASN A 164 1.33 -1.78 -21.62
C ASN A 164 -0.22 -1.81 -21.56
N GLY A 165 -0.81 -1.50 -20.41
CA GLY A 165 -2.27 -1.51 -20.18
C GLY A 165 -2.70 -0.34 -19.27
N PRO A 166 -4.01 -0.12 -19.03
CA PRO A 166 -4.52 0.99 -18.22
C PRO A 166 -4.30 0.81 -16.70
N PHE A 167 -3.58 -0.23 -16.30
CA PHE A 167 -3.25 -0.57 -14.93
C PHE A 167 -1.76 -0.31 -14.68
N ASP A 168 -1.43 0.23 -13.52
CA ASP A 168 -0.08 0.61 -13.13
C ASP A 168 0.49 -0.41 -12.13
N GLU A 169 1.57 -0.08 -11.42
CA GLU A 169 2.24 -0.97 -10.47
C GLU A 169 1.34 -1.55 -9.36
N ARG A 170 0.16 -0.98 -9.12
CA ARG A 170 -0.74 -1.31 -8.00
C ARG A 170 -1.55 -2.58 -8.18
N HIS A 171 -1.64 -3.12 -9.41
CA HIS A 171 -2.48 -4.28 -9.72
C HIS A 171 -2.19 -5.53 -8.87
N SER A 172 -1.00 -5.61 -8.28
CA SER A 172 -0.57 -6.71 -7.41
C SER A 172 -0.30 -6.30 -5.96
N ALA A 173 -0.66 -5.07 -5.57
CA ALA A 173 -0.43 -4.59 -4.21
C ALA A 173 -1.53 -5.08 -3.27
N ILE A 174 -1.14 -5.80 -2.22
CA ILE A 174 -2.09 -6.37 -1.26
C ILE A 174 -2.72 -5.24 -0.44
N GLU A 175 -4.04 -5.11 -0.57
CA GLU A 175 -4.85 -4.10 0.09
C GLU A 175 -5.41 -4.64 1.40
N VAL A 176 -5.36 -3.83 2.45
CA VAL A 176 -5.95 -4.10 3.76
C VAL A 176 -6.88 -2.97 4.12
N GLN A 177 -8.16 -3.30 4.33
CA GLN A 177 -9.19 -2.34 4.70
C GLN A 177 -9.43 -2.37 6.20
N MET A 178 -9.34 -1.22 6.86
CA MET A 178 -9.54 -1.10 8.30
C MET A 178 -10.86 -0.36 8.60
N PRO A 179 -11.72 -0.90 9.49
CA PRO A 179 -12.97 -0.24 9.85
C PRO A 179 -12.80 0.81 10.96
N GLN A 180 -11.62 0.85 11.58
CA GLN A 180 -11.34 1.64 12.78
C GLN A 180 -10.15 2.56 12.53
N SER A 181 -10.06 3.62 13.34
CA SER A 181 -8.89 4.49 13.35
C SER A 181 -7.66 3.77 13.89
N ILE A 182 -6.50 4.08 13.33
CA ILE A 182 -5.20 3.59 13.81
C ILE A 182 -4.47 4.73 14.50
N PRO A 183 -4.22 4.64 15.82
CA PRO A 183 -3.38 5.61 16.52
C PRO A 183 -1.97 5.63 15.93
N LEU A 184 -1.40 6.81 15.70
CA LEU A 184 -0.02 6.92 15.22
C LEU A 184 0.98 6.49 16.30
N ALA A 185 0.72 6.84 17.56
CA ALA A 185 1.57 6.44 18.68
C ALA A 185 1.67 4.91 18.78
N GLY A 186 2.90 4.40 18.76
CA GLY A 186 3.18 2.96 18.85
C GLY A 186 2.95 2.15 17.57
N ASN A 187 2.32 2.72 16.53
CA ASN A 187 2.13 2.07 15.23
C ASN A 187 2.96 2.71 14.12
N LEU A 188 3.24 4.01 14.20
CA LEU A 188 3.99 4.73 13.17
C LEU A 188 5.48 4.36 13.22
N THR A 189 6.01 4.05 12.05
CA THR A 189 7.44 3.76 11.83
C THR A 189 8.14 4.96 11.21
N ALA A 190 7.55 5.50 10.15
CA ALA A 190 8.11 6.64 9.44
C ALA A 190 7.01 7.44 8.73
N VAL A 191 7.27 8.73 8.54
CA VAL A 191 6.52 9.60 7.62
C VAL A 191 7.47 10.01 6.51
N ILE A 192 7.09 9.69 5.28
CA ILE A 192 7.78 10.12 4.07
C ILE A 192 6.99 11.31 3.50
N LEU A 193 7.61 12.48 3.41
CA LEU A 193 6.93 13.71 3.03
C LEU A 193 7.85 14.67 2.27
N PRO A 194 7.30 15.64 1.53
CA PRO A 194 8.09 16.69 0.90
C PRO A 194 9.01 17.44 1.88
N SER A 195 10.23 17.75 1.43
CA SER A 195 11.27 18.44 2.21
C SER A 195 10.78 19.77 2.82
N ASN A 196 9.94 20.53 2.10
CA ASN A 196 9.35 21.78 2.56
C ASN A 196 8.39 21.61 3.75
N PHE A 197 7.79 20.43 3.92
CA PHE A 197 6.91 20.12 5.06
C PHE A 197 7.65 19.50 6.25
N ALA A 198 8.90 19.07 6.08
CA ALA A 198 9.74 18.51 7.14
C ALA A 198 10.34 19.59 8.07
N SER A 199 9.49 20.52 8.52
CA SER A 199 9.83 21.59 9.47
C SER A 199 10.15 21.04 10.87
N GLU A 200 10.83 21.83 11.69
CA GLU A 200 11.21 21.44 13.05
C GLU A 200 10.00 21.04 13.94
N PRO A 201 8.84 21.73 13.90
CA PRO A 201 7.66 21.27 14.62
C PRO A 201 7.17 19.89 14.17
N VAL A 202 7.17 19.62 12.86
CA VAL A 202 6.76 18.32 12.31
C VAL A 202 7.74 17.23 12.74
N ARG A 203 9.04 17.51 12.66
CA ARG A 203 10.10 16.58 13.10
C ARG A 203 9.95 16.21 14.56
N ARG A 204 9.81 17.20 15.43
CA ARG A 204 9.58 16.98 16.86
C ARG A 204 8.34 16.14 17.12
N ARG A 205 7.23 16.44 16.42
CA ARG A 205 5.99 15.70 16.61
C ARG A 205 6.12 14.23 16.19
N VAL A 206 6.82 13.95 15.10
CA VAL A 206 7.06 12.58 14.63
C VAL A 206 8.05 11.85 15.53
N ASP A 207 9.06 12.54 16.06
CA ASP A 207 10.02 12.00 17.03
C ASP A 207 9.34 11.63 18.37
N GLU A 208 8.41 12.45 18.87
CA GLU A 208 7.56 12.14 20.03
C GLU A 208 6.73 10.85 19.85
N LEU A 209 6.40 10.50 18.60
CA LEU A 209 5.70 9.26 18.25
C LEU A 209 6.65 8.06 18.13
N GLY A 210 7.96 8.27 18.24
CA GLY A 210 9.00 7.26 18.07
C GLY A 210 9.22 6.85 16.62
N ALA A 211 8.95 7.75 15.67
CA ALA A 211 8.99 7.48 14.23
C ALA A 211 10.03 8.36 13.51
N LEU A 212 10.37 7.98 12.28
CA LEU A 212 11.32 8.70 11.44
C LEU A 212 10.65 9.71 10.51
N VAL A 213 11.29 10.86 10.31
CA VAL A 213 10.94 11.80 9.23
C VAL A 213 11.89 11.59 8.05
N LEU A 214 11.34 11.18 6.92
CA LEU A 214 12.09 10.87 5.70
C LEU A 214 11.67 11.84 4.58
N PRO A 215 12.36 12.99 4.44
CA PRO A 215 11.99 13.98 3.44
C PRO A 215 12.38 13.55 2.01
N PHE A 216 11.64 14.03 1.01
CA PHE A 216 12.02 13.95 -0.40
C PHE A 216 11.85 15.28 -1.11
N ASP A 217 12.61 15.47 -2.19
CA ASP A 217 12.61 16.74 -2.90
C ASP A 217 11.46 16.83 -3.90
N THR A 218 10.82 17.99 -3.93
CA THR A 218 9.74 18.30 -4.86
C THR A 218 10.23 19.28 -5.93
N VAL A 219 9.91 18.99 -7.18
CA VAL A 219 10.09 19.93 -8.29
C VAL A 219 8.75 20.58 -8.58
N SER A 220 8.73 21.92 -8.65
CA SER A 220 7.52 22.67 -8.95
C SER A 220 6.89 22.24 -10.27
N ARG A 221 5.55 22.22 -10.34
CA ARG A 221 4.75 21.84 -11.53
C ARG A 221 4.90 20.39 -11.99
N HIS A 222 5.54 19.51 -11.22
CA HIS A 222 5.40 18.08 -11.42
C HIS A 222 4.04 17.62 -10.91
N SER A 223 3.43 16.65 -11.59
CA SER A 223 2.25 15.97 -11.05
C SER A 223 2.65 15.18 -9.79
N PRO A 224 1.74 15.05 -8.79
CA PRO A 224 1.99 14.20 -7.62
C PRO A 224 2.43 12.78 -7.98
N ASP A 225 1.88 12.22 -9.05
CA ASP A 225 2.21 10.89 -9.57
C ASP A 225 3.70 10.73 -9.93
N ASN A 226 4.36 11.80 -10.39
CA ASN A 226 5.79 11.78 -10.71
C ASN A 226 6.67 11.65 -9.46
N MET A 227 6.13 11.89 -8.27
CA MET A 227 6.85 11.85 -7.01
C MET A 227 6.80 10.47 -6.34
N VAL A 228 5.88 9.60 -6.78
CA VAL A 228 5.69 8.26 -6.19
C VAL A 228 6.97 7.41 -6.27
N GLY A 229 7.76 7.54 -7.35
CA GLY A 229 9.04 6.85 -7.48
C GLY A 229 10.02 7.15 -6.34
N GLN A 230 10.09 8.40 -5.88
CA GLN A 230 10.94 8.78 -4.74
C GLN A 230 10.47 8.14 -3.44
N ILE A 231 9.15 8.04 -3.23
CA ILE A 231 8.58 7.35 -2.06
C ILE A 231 8.93 5.86 -2.09
N TYR A 232 8.88 5.22 -3.26
CA TYR A 232 9.32 3.83 -3.43
C TYR A 232 10.80 3.64 -3.08
N ASP A 233 11.68 4.54 -3.52
CA ASP A 233 13.11 4.45 -3.22
C ASP A 233 13.39 4.64 -1.72
N ILE A 234 12.70 5.59 -1.07
CA ILE A 234 12.81 5.79 0.39
C ILE A 234 12.27 4.59 1.16
N CYS A 235 11.13 4.02 0.75
CA CYS A 235 10.62 2.78 1.33
C CYS A 235 11.64 1.64 1.18
N ARG A 236 12.26 1.49 0.00
CA ARG A 236 13.28 0.47 -0.26
C ARG A 236 14.48 0.63 0.68
N ASP A 237 14.97 1.86 0.84
CA ASP A 237 16.07 2.17 1.74
C ASP A 237 15.71 1.90 3.20
N LEU A 238 14.51 2.30 3.63
CA LEU A 238 13.99 2.02 4.96
C LEU A 238 13.93 0.52 5.24
N TYR A 239 13.37 -0.27 4.30
CA TYR A 239 13.21 -1.71 4.46
C TYR A 239 14.54 -2.47 4.37
N SER A 240 15.58 -1.90 3.74
CA SER A 240 16.93 -2.48 3.73
C SER A 240 17.73 -2.28 5.02
N GLY A 241 17.20 -1.52 5.99
CA GLY A 241 17.91 -1.15 7.22
C GLY A 241 18.78 0.09 7.12
N ARG A 242 18.79 0.81 5.99
CA ARG A 242 19.65 2.00 5.79
C ARG A 242 19.37 3.12 6.80
N HIS A 243 18.12 3.24 7.25
CA HIS A 243 17.68 4.32 8.15
C HIS A 243 17.70 3.96 9.64
N ASN A 244 18.35 2.87 10.06
CA ASN A 244 18.37 2.35 11.44
C ASN A 244 16.97 2.23 12.05
N GLY A 245 16.40 1.02 12.03
CA GLY A 245 15.13 0.75 12.72
C GLY A 245 14.40 -0.44 12.11
N VAL A 246 13.86 -0.26 10.91
CA VAL A 246 13.22 -1.34 10.16
C VAL A 246 14.25 -2.05 9.29
N LYS A 247 14.25 -3.38 9.34
CA LYS A 247 14.91 -4.21 8.35
C LYS A 247 13.91 -5.29 7.96
N CYS A 248 13.68 -5.47 6.67
CA CYS A 248 12.79 -6.47 6.10
C CYS A 248 13.51 -7.34 5.07
N TRP A 249 14.66 -6.88 4.57
CA TRP A 249 15.61 -7.60 3.73
C TRP A 249 17.01 -7.00 3.87
#